data_AF-A0A067BGH2-F1
#
_entry.id   AF-A0A067BGH2-F1
#
_cell.length_a   1.000
_cell.length_b   1.000
_cell.length_c   1.000
_cell.angle_alpha   90.00
_cell.angle_beta   90.00
_cell.angle_gamma   90.00
#
_symmetry.space_group_name_H-M   'P 1'
#
loop_
_entity.id
_entity.type
_entity.pdbx_description
1 polymer ?
#
loop_
_entity_poly.entity_id
_entity_poly.type
_entity_poly.pdbx_seq_one_letter_code
_entity_poly.pdbx_strand_id
1 'polypeptide(L)'
;MQNVAAHVLCSSRLLPRICSYQRDALSADGLLRCRSVRLAASYGDEQQADDDLEAADAATFQRWLARHGTATLPLLCVPHLFAYALRCGDIHALQWLVNREVVFWNKATLVLHAVGCHACPCATEQLGPAMAIRASDCVRRAAAKGHVELLRFLFACGFDMVDVWRAVCFGGHLDVARFVVEHRLGVWTSAFVNVAAENGHFELVRYFNTLRVDGVNSHTLALAVRHGDLQTVQALLTHSHLDELSLKTALRDAIQHRRLELVQWLCRQPDARPYLAGALEVATYCCAQAAVQCLRDELSKVLRQQRISSVLLSKELLGLVTSYQPGHDMHTIGLRQLCHRHAIYETTPHQVPEMASYAAYHTLFTAWWARHDKRDLHLLCLPHLFAYAVTYGNMEVIRWLSPRLAPSQRLELLCETAHRCVLSTHQLVGHSVVYADCVAYAAESGHVELLKFLDALGFTMEKVWHRCSYFGHVNVARYAHAHELDGHLPRYVYDATLGGHVAVVQFYHEHGYPGFTEKTIWAAVHSGRVDMVTFVLTHRDEASVREALLTAVETDQVDILKWLCNRPGADRMLDTALQQACLMRSHACIAYLVDELRVTASRTATRLYKRYLQRPT
;
A
#
# COMPACT_ATOMS: atom_id res chain seq x y z
N MET A 1 -71.92 15.00 -20.76
CA MET A 1 -72.19 13.55 -20.67
C MET A 1 -70.85 12.85 -20.55
N GLN A 2 -70.58 12.20 -19.42
CA GLN A 2 -69.39 11.35 -19.26
C GLN A 2 -69.41 10.30 -20.37
N ASN A 3 -68.33 10.21 -21.14
CA ASN A 3 -68.28 9.38 -22.33
C ASN A 3 -68.33 7.92 -21.89
N VAL A 4 -69.49 7.25 -22.08
CA VAL A 4 -69.71 5.84 -21.74
C VAL A 4 -68.58 4.96 -22.29
N ALA A 5 -68.00 5.36 -23.42
CA ALA A 5 -66.89 4.71 -24.10
C ALA A 5 -65.56 4.69 -23.31
N ALA A 6 -65.25 5.73 -22.51
CA ALA A 6 -64.07 5.73 -21.64
C ALA A 6 -64.25 4.78 -20.44
N HIS A 7 -65.49 4.69 -19.92
CA HIS A 7 -65.85 3.76 -18.84
C HIS A 7 -65.81 2.30 -19.28
N VAL A 8 -66.08 2.02 -20.56
CA VAL A 8 -65.92 0.68 -21.15
C VAL A 8 -64.45 0.22 -21.02
N LEU A 9 -63.48 1.06 -21.34
CA LEU A 9 -62.06 0.69 -21.25
C LEU A 9 -61.62 0.40 -19.80
N CYS A 10 -62.23 1.07 -18.82
CA CYS A 10 -61.89 0.94 -17.39
C CYS A 10 -62.71 -0.14 -16.64
N SER A 11 -63.70 -0.76 -17.27
CA SER A 11 -64.66 -1.65 -16.60
C SER A 11 -64.11 -3.07 -16.36
N SER A 12 -63.91 -3.46 -15.09
CA SER A 12 -63.58 -4.84 -14.71
C SER A 12 -64.70 -5.84 -15.09
N ARG A 13 -64.31 -7.07 -15.50
CA ARG A 13 -65.17 -8.18 -15.94
C ARG A 13 -65.89 -7.95 -17.27
N LEU A 14 -65.18 -7.47 -18.30
CA LEU A 14 -65.78 -7.29 -19.61
C LEU A 14 -66.10 -8.60 -20.32
N LEU A 15 -65.31 -9.67 -20.22
CA LEU A 15 -65.65 -10.94 -20.90
C LEU A 15 -66.93 -11.58 -20.34
N PRO A 16 -67.16 -11.61 -19.01
CA PRO A 16 -68.47 -11.94 -18.46
C PRO A 16 -69.62 -11.02 -18.94
N ARG A 17 -69.34 -9.76 -19.32
CA ARG A 17 -70.30 -8.80 -19.89
C ARG A 17 -70.48 -8.95 -21.42
N ILE A 18 -69.47 -9.45 -22.13
CA ILE A 18 -69.43 -9.59 -23.60
C ILE A 18 -70.28 -10.78 -24.06
N CYS A 19 -70.45 -11.80 -23.23
CA CYS A 19 -70.71 -13.14 -23.75
C CYS A 19 -72.16 -13.63 -23.75
N SER A 20 -73.18 -12.93 -24.27
CA SER A 20 -74.40 -13.62 -24.82
C SER A 20 -75.44 -12.63 -25.37
N TYR A 21 -75.51 -12.63 -26.69
CA TYR A 21 -76.77 -12.90 -27.38
C TYR A 21 -76.44 -13.77 -28.60
N GLN A 22 -76.83 -15.04 -28.58
CA GLN A 22 -76.96 -15.86 -29.78
C GLN A 22 -78.34 -16.48 -29.79
N ARG A 23 -79.04 -16.30 -30.91
CA ARG A 23 -80.41 -16.76 -31.14
C ARG A 23 -80.37 -18.06 -31.96
N ASP A 24 -79.62 -19.05 -31.46
CA ASP A 24 -79.40 -20.38 -32.06
C ASP A 24 -78.26 -20.50 -33.09
N ALA A 25 -77.08 -20.95 -32.65
CA ALA A 25 -76.11 -21.68 -33.50
C ALA A 25 -75.05 -22.42 -32.65
N LEU A 26 -75.07 -23.76 -32.73
CA LEU A 26 -74.08 -24.76 -32.31
C LEU A 26 -74.07 -25.19 -30.83
N SER A 27 -74.63 -26.38 -30.61
CA SER A 27 -74.77 -27.11 -29.36
C SER A 27 -73.46 -27.70 -28.81
N ALA A 28 -73.42 -27.78 -27.47
CA ALA A 28 -72.68 -28.74 -26.63
C ALA A 28 -71.14 -28.69 -26.62
N ASP A 29 -70.56 -27.56 -26.20
CA ASP A 29 -69.49 -27.50 -25.18
C ASP A 29 -69.17 -26.03 -24.83
N GLY A 30 -70.18 -25.38 -24.25
CA GLY A 30 -70.23 -23.93 -24.05
C GLY A 30 -69.45 -23.43 -22.84
N LEU A 31 -68.28 -22.86 -23.09
CA LEU A 31 -67.60 -21.94 -22.18
C LEU A 31 -67.54 -20.58 -22.87
N LEU A 32 -68.56 -19.74 -22.59
CA LEU A 32 -68.62 -18.27 -22.66
C LEU A 32 -70.13 -17.89 -22.69
N ARG A 33 -70.77 -17.74 -21.52
CA ARG A 33 -72.19 -17.35 -21.30
C ARG A 33 -72.27 -15.99 -20.59
N CYS A 34 -73.25 -15.13 -20.90
CA CYS A 34 -73.38 -13.79 -20.34
C CYS A 34 -74.21 -13.87 -19.08
N ARG A 35 -73.90 -13.04 -18.11
CA ARG A 35 -74.77 -12.79 -16.97
C ARG A 35 -75.13 -11.31 -16.94
N SER A 36 -76.42 -11.04 -16.76
CA SER A 36 -76.98 -9.71 -16.60
C SER A 36 -76.40 -9.00 -15.37
N VAL A 37 -75.67 -7.91 -15.57
CA VAL A 37 -75.29 -6.99 -14.49
C VAL A 37 -75.48 -5.56 -14.99
N ARG A 38 -76.25 -4.75 -14.24
CA ARG A 38 -76.46 -3.31 -14.50
C ARG A 38 -75.14 -2.55 -14.26
N LEU A 39 -74.87 -1.52 -15.07
CA LEU A 39 -73.81 -0.55 -14.76
C LEU A 39 -74.17 0.16 -13.45
N ALA A 40 -73.37 -0.02 -12.39
CA ALA A 40 -73.56 0.71 -11.14
C ALA A 40 -73.24 2.20 -11.38
N ALA A 41 -74.09 3.09 -10.86
CA ALA A 41 -74.08 4.53 -11.16
C ALA A 41 -73.14 5.35 -10.26
N SER A 42 -72.23 4.75 -9.51
CA SER A 42 -71.33 5.48 -8.59
C SER A 42 -69.89 5.03 -8.78
N TYR A 43 -69.08 5.88 -9.41
CA TYR A 43 -67.65 5.67 -9.58
C TYR A 43 -66.89 6.88 -9.04
N GLY A 44 -66.53 6.78 -7.76
CA GLY A 44 -65.41 7.50 -7.17
C GLY A 44 -64.19 6.58 -7.21
N ASP A 45 -63.07 7.16 -7.64
CA ASP A 45 -61.71 6.61 -7.71
C ASP A 45 -61.47 5.39 -8.61
N GLU A 46 -60.36 5.47 -9.36
CA GLU A 46 -59.80 4.43 -10.21
C GLU A 46 -59.50 3.17 -9.38
N GLN A 47 -60.51 2.32 -9.16
CA GLN A 47 -60.27 0.98 -8.63
C GLN A 47 -59.42 0.22 -9.66
N GLN A 48 -58.18 -0.09 -9.28
CA GLN A 48 -57.26 -0.96 -10.03
C GLN A 48 -58.02 -2.16 -10.57
N ALA A 49 -58.15 -2.21 -11.90
CA ALA A 49 -58.72 -3.38 -12.54
C ALA A 49 -57.79 -4.57 -12.26
N ASP A 50 -58.38 -5.69 -11.82
CA ASP A 50 -57.66 -6.90 -11.45
C ASP A 50 -57.06 -7.54 -12.71
N ASP A 51 -55.77 -7.27 -12.94
CA ASP A 51 -55.05 -7.65 -14.16
C ASP A 51 -55.03 -9.17 -14.40
N ASP A 52 -55.10 -9.96 -13.32
CA ASP A 52 -55.17 -11.43 -13.37
C ASP A 52 -56.50 -11.91 -13.98
N LEU A 53 -57.60 -11.23 -13.66
CA LEU A 53 -58.91 -11.52 -14.26
C LEU A 53 -58.96 -11.11 -15.74
N GLU A 54 -58.31 -10.00 -16.12
CA GLU A 54 -58.22 -9.56 -17.52
C GLU A 54 -57.41 -10.53 -18.39
N ALA A 55 -56.28 -11.02 -17.88
CA ALA A 55 -55.44 -12.00 -18.59
C ALA A 55 -56.14 -13.36 -18.74
N ALA A 56 -56.85 -13.82 -17.69
CA ALA A 56 -57.64 -15.04 -17.75
C ALA A 56 -58.80 -14.96 -18.76
N ASP A 57 -59.46 -13.79 -18.82
CA ASP A 57 -60.51 -13.48 -19.79
C ASP A 57 -59.95 -13.51 -21.23
N ALA A 58 -58.85 -12.81 -21.48
CA ALA A 58 -58.18 -12.80 -22.78
C ALA A 58 -57.73 -14.21 -23.21
N ALA A 59 -57.13 -15.00 -22.30
CA ALA A 59 -56.70 -16.37 -22.58
C ALA A 59 -57.88 -17.31 -22.90
N THR A 60 -59.05 -17.06 -22.30
CA THR A 60 -60.26 -17.84 -22.59
C THR A 60 -60.81 -17.51 -23.97
N PHE A 61 -60.85 -16.24 -24.34
CA PHE A 61 -61.28 -15.81 -25.67
C PHE A 61 -60.31 -16.27 -26.78
N GLN A 62 -58.99 -16.16 -26.56
CA GLN A 62 -57.99 -16.64 -27.52
C GLN A 62 -58.09 -18.15 -27.75
N ARG A 63 -58.31 -18.95 -26.69
CA ARG A 63 -58.56 -20.40 -26.83
C ARG A 63 -59.83 -20.71 -27.63
N TRP A 64 -60.89 -19.92 -27.44
CA TRP A 64 -62.11 -20.05 -28.22
C TRP A 64 -61.87 -19.67 -29.69
N LEU A 65 -61.21 -18.54 -29.96
CA LEU A 65 -60.90 -18.07 -31.31
C LEU A 65 -60.00 -19.06 -32.07
N ALA A 66 -59.02 -19.66 -31.39
CA ALA A 66 -58.15 -20.68 -31.97
C ALA A 66 -58.91 -21.97 -32.37
N ARG A 67 -59.99 -22.32 -31.64
CA ARG A 67 -60.80 -23.52 -31.93
C ARG A 67 -61.83 -23.29 -33.03
N HIS A 68 -62.44 -22.11 -33.07
CA HIS A 68 -63.59 -21.83 -33.94
C HIS A 68 -63.24 -20.95 -35.16
N GLY A 69 -62.06 -20.33 -35.17
CA GLY A 69 -61.62 -19.43 -36.24
C GLY A 69 -62.35 -18.09 -36.26
N THR A 70 -61.91 -17.19 -37.14
CA THR A 70 -62.51 -15.85 -37.29
C THR A 70 -63.89 -15.86 -37.96
N ALA A 71 -64.31 -16.99 -38.53
CA ALA A 71 -65.60 -17.16 -39.19
C ALA A 71 -66.80 -17.13 -38.23
N THR A 72 -66.60 -17.38 -36.93
CA THR A 72 -67.64 -17.38 -35.90
C THR A 72 -67.76 -16.06 -35.14
N LEU A 73 -66.84 -15.10 -35.36
CA LEU A 73 -66.93 -13.72 -34.86
C LEU A 73 -68.24 -12.96 -35.21
N PRO A 74 -68.88 -13.14 -36.39
CA PRO A 74 -70.16 -12.50 -36.70
C PRO A 74 -71.29 -12.86 -35.74
N LEU A 75 -71.18 -14.00 -35.05
CA LEU A 75 -72.19 -14.50 -34.13
C LEU A 75 -72.06 -13.87 -32.73
N LEU A 76 -71.03 -13.05 -32.48
CA LEU A 76 -70.83 -12.36 -31.22
C LEU A 76 -71.47 -10.96 -31.25
N CYS A 77 -71.73 -10.40 -30.07
CA CYS A 77 -72.23 -9.03 -29.93
C CYS A 77 -71.14 -8.04 -30.39
N VAL A 78 -71.33 -7.42 -31.56
CA VAL A 78 -70.33 -6.56 -32.23
C VAL A 78 -69.84 -5.38 -31.36
N PRO A 79 -70.71 -4.61 -30.67
CA PRO A 79 -70.26 -3.56 -29.74
C PRO A 79 -69.36 -4.05 -28.61
N HIS A 80 -69.63 -5.25 -28.10
CA HIS A 80 -68.87 -5.86 -27.03
C HIS A 80 -67.55 -6.47 -27.54
N LEU A 81 -67.55 -7.05 -28.74
CA LEU A 81 -66.34 -7.51 -29.41
C LEU A 81 -65.39 -6.33 -29.72
N PHE A 82 -65.93 -5.18 -30.10
CA PHE A 82 -65.16 -3.95 -30.30
C PHE A 82 -64.54 -3.44 -28.99
N ALA A 83 -65.34 -3.38 -27.92
CA ALA A 83 -64.86 -3.04 -26.58
C ALA A 83 -63.76 -3.99 -26.09
N TYR A 84 -63.94 -5.29 -26.31
CA TYR A 84 -62.96 -6.33 -26.01
C TYR A 84 -61.64 -6.10 -26.75
N ALA A 85 -61.72 -5.92 -28.08
CA ALA A 85 -60.55 -5.80 -28.93
C ALA A 85 -59.65 -4.63 -28.49
N LEU A 86 -60.25 -3.51 -28.10
CA LEU A 86 -59.51 -2.34 -27.63
C LEU A 86 -58.99 -2.48 -26.20
N ARG A 87 -59.73 -3.14 -25.31
CA ARG A 87 -59.30 -3.35 -23.92
C ARG A 87 -58.16 -4.36 -23.80
N CYS A 88 -58.26 -5.45 -24.55
CA CYS A 88 -57.35 -6.59 -24.52
C CYS A 88 -56.26 -6.53 -25.59
N GLY A 89 -56.28 -5.53 -26.48
CA GLY A 89 -55.29 -5.41 -27.55
C GLY A 89 -55.43 -6.43 -28.67
N ASP A 90 -56.60 -7.07 -28.81
CA ASP A 90 -56.83 -8.11 -29.82
C ASP A 90 -56.95 -7.49 -31.22
N ILE A 91 -55.83 -7.51 -31.94
CA ILE A 91 -55.74 -6.96 -33.28
C ILE A 91 -56.53 -7.76 -34.30
N HIS A 92 -56.70 -9.07 -34.11
CA HIS A 92 -57.44 -9.92 -35.06
C HIS A 92 -58.94 -9.62 -35.02
N ALA A 93 -59.50 -9.46 -33.81
CA ALA A 93 -60.87 -9.02 -33.64
C ALA A 93 -61.09 -7.60 -34.20
N LEU A 94 -60.15 -6.68 -33.95
CA LEU A 94 -60.24 -5.31 -34.44
C LEU A 94 -60.13 -5.22 -35.97
N GLN A 95 -59.17 -5.91 -36.57
CA GLN A 95 -59.00 -5.97 -38.04
C GLN A 95 -60.22 -6.60 -38.71
N TRP A 96 -60.81 -7.64 -38.10
CA TRP A 96 -62.04 -8.22 -38.61
C TRP A 96 -63.21 -7.21 -38.62
N LEU A 97 -63.34 -6.39 -37.59
CA LEU A 97 -64.34 -5.31 -37.54
C LEU A 97 -64.07 -4.21 -38.58
N VAL A 98 -62.79 -3.85 -38.78
CA VAL A 98 -62.35 -2.87 -39.77
C VAL A 98 -62.62 -3.35 -41.19
N ASN A 99 -62.31 -4.61 -41.50
CA ASN A 99 -62.53 -5.22 -42.81
C ASN A 99 -64.02 -5.33 -43.19
N ARG A 100 -64.93 -5.24 -42.21
CA ARG A 100 -66.38 -5.20 -42.41
C ARG A 100 -66.94 -3.79 -42.56
N GLU A 101 -66.08 -2.77 -42.55
CA GLU A 101 -66.46 -1.36 -42.66
C GLU A 101 -67.45 -0.91 -41.56
N VAL A 102 -67.44 -1.58 -40.40
CA VAL A 102 -68.26 -1.19 -39.24
C VAL A 102 -67.51 -0.28 -38.27
N VAL A 103 -66.19 -0.20 -38.38
CA VAL A 103 -65.33 0.67 -37.57
C VAL A 103 -64.71 1.74 -38.48
N PHE A 104 -64.95 2.99 -38.14
CA PHE A 104 -64.41 4.17 -38.81
C PHE A 104 -63.50 4.92 -37.86
N TRP A 105 -62.51 5.64 -38.40
CA TRP A 105 -61.63 6.47 -37.58
C TRP A 105 -61.34 7.81 -38.23
N ASN A 106 -61.02 8.77 -37.37
CA ASN A 106 -60.31 9.99 -37.72
C ASN A 106 -59.16 10.18 -36.70
N LYS A 107 -58.39 11.25 -36.84
CA LYS A 107 -57.23 11.52 -35.96
C LYS A 107 -57.58 11.58 -34.46
N ALA A 108 -58.83 11.90 -34.11
CA ALA A 108 -59.27 12.16 -32.74
C ALA A 108 -60.18 11.07 -32.15
N THR A 109 -60.84 10.25 -32.97
CA THR A 109 -61.84 9.28 -32.51
C THR A 109 -61.88 8.02 -33.36
N LEU A 110 -62.04 6.88 -32.69
CA LEU A 110 -62.39 5.58 -33.26
C LEU A 110 -63.88 5.31 -33.01
N VAL A 111 -64.65 5.15 -34.06
CA VAL A 111 -66.12 5.04 -34.01
C VAL A 111 -66.57 3.69 -34.55
N LEU A 112 -67.27 2.92 -33.74
CA LEU A 112 -68.03 1.76 -34.21
C LEU A 112 -69.45 2.20 -34.59
N HIS A 113 -69.85 1.92 -35.83
CA HIS A 113 -71.21 2.05 -36.30
C HIS A 113 -71.92 0.69 -36.23
N ALA A 114 -72.70 0.49 -35.16
CA ALA A 114 -73.31 -0.81 -34.86
C ALA A 114 -74.70 -1.03 -35.52
N VAL A 115 -75.16 -0.10 -36.36
CA VAL A 115 -76.48 -0.19 -37.00
C VAL A 115 -76.53 -1.40 -37.94
N GLY A 116 -77.48 -2.31 -37.70
CA GLY A 116 -77.62 -3.56 -38.47
C GLY A 116 -76.66 -4.69 -38.07
N CYS A 117 -75.80 -4.48 -37.07
CA CYS A 117 -74.90 -5.50 -36.55
C CYS A 117 -75.60 -6.40 -35.51
N HIS A 118 -75.04 -7.59 -35.28
CA HIS A 118 -75.49 -8.47 -34.20
C HIS A 118 -75.16 -7.82 -32.84
N ALA A 119 -76.17 -7.29 -32.14
CA ALA A 119 -76.03 -6.58 -30.87
C ALA A 119 -77.03 -7.09 -29.83
N CYS A 120 -76.60 -7.23 -28.57
CA CYS A 120 -77.50 -7.60 -27.49
C CYS A 120 -78.29 -6.37 -26.98
N PRO A 121 -79.50 -6.55 -26.39
CA PRO A 121 -80.32 -5.45 -25.89
C PRO A 121 -79.59 -4.54 -24.88
N CYS A 122 -78.72 -5.13 -24.06
CA CYS A 122 -77.90 -4.41 -23.09
C CYS A 122 -76.87 -3.50 -23.79
N ALA A 123 -76.22 -3.97 -24.85
CA ALA A 123 -75.30 -3.15 -25.63
C ALA A 123 -76.02 -2.00 -26.33
N THR A 124 -77.22 -2.24 -26.87
CA THR A 124 -78.02 -1.17 -27.50
C THR A 124 -78.51 -0.13 -26.49
N GLU A 125 -78.87 -0.55 -25.27
CA GLU A 125 -79.34 0.34 -24.19
C GLU A 125 -78.19 1.13 -23.55
N GLN A 126 -77.04 0.49 -23.34
CA GLN A 126 -75.91 1.10 -22.63
C GLN A 126 -74.94 1.87 -23.54
N LEU A 127 -74.68 1.36 -24.75
CA LEU A 127 -73.65 1.90 -25.64
C LEU A 127 -74.23 2.69 -26.83
N GLY A 128 -75.54 2.54 -27.11
CA GLY A 128 -76.21 3.17 -28.25
C GLY A 128 -75.78 2.62 -29.62
N PRO A 129 -76.27 3.19 -30.74
CA PRO A 129 -75.97 2.74 -32.10
C PRO A 129 -74.56 3.10 -32.60
N ALA A 130 -73.90 4.06 -31.94
CA ALA A 130 -72.55 4.51 -32.29
C ALA A 130 -71.69 4.64 -31.04
N MET A 131 -70.59 3.88 -31.00
CA MET A 131 -69.63 3.92 -29.90
C MET A 131 -68.38 4.66 -30.35
N ALA A 132 -68.18 5.88 -29.84
CA ALA A 132 -67.03 6.72 -30.16
C ALA A 132 -66.04 6.76 -28.99
N ILE A 133 -64.85 6.19 -29.21
CA ILE A 133 -63.74 6.26 -28.26
C ILE A 133 -62.74 7.31 -28.74
N ARG A 134 -62.20 8.10 -27.81
CA ARG A 134 -61.15 9.07 -28.12
C ARG A 134 -59.86 8.32 -28.48
N ALA A 135 -59.20 8.78 -29.53
CA ALA A 135 -57.89 8.31 -29.97
C ALA A 135 -56.89 8.22 -28.81
N SER A 136 -56.81 9.28 -28.00
CA SER A 136 -55.91 9.37 -26.84
C SER A 136 -56.21 8.32 -25.76
N ASP A 137 -57.47 7.93 -25.56
CA ASP A 137 -57.84 6.89 -24.59
C ASP A 137 -57.43 5.49 -25.07
N CYS A 138 -57.61 5.21 -26.38
CA CYS A 138 -57.12 3.98 -27.00
C CYS A 138 -55.59 3.87 -26.93
N VAL A 139 -54.88 4.94 -27.30
CA VAL A 139 -53.41 5.00 -27.28
C VAL A 139 -52.88 4.85 -25.86
N ARG A 140 -53.44 5.59 -24.89
CA ARG A 140 -53.06 5.49 -23.47
C ARG A 140 -53.26 4.08 -22.93
N ARG A 141 -54.39 3.44 -23.23
CA ARG A 141 -54.65 2.07 -22.77
C ARG A 141 -53.73 1.06 -23.44
N ALA A 142 -53.56 1.14 -24.76
CA ALA A 142 -52.69 0.25 -25.52
C ALA A 142 -51.24 0.32 -25.00
N ALA A 143 -50.73 1.54 -24.77
CA ALA A 143 -49.39 1.75 -24.25
C ALA A 143 -49.24 1.29 -22.79
N ALA A 144 -50.22 1.59 -21.92
CA ALA A 144 -50.18 1.21 -20.51
C ALA A 144 -50.35 -0.30 -20.26
N LYS A 145 -50.82 -1.07 -21.26
CA LYS A 145 -51.03 -2.52 -21.18
C LYS A 145 -50.09 -3.36 -22.05
N GLY A 146 -49.19 -2.73 -22.80
CA GLY A 146 -48.19 -3.48 -23.58
C GLY A 146 -48.68 -3.96 -24.94
N HIS A 147 -49.79 -3.41 -25.44
CA HIS A 147 -50.41 -3.87 -26.69
C HIS A 147 -49.73 -3.23 -27.90
N VAL A 148 -48.49 -3.66 -28.21
CA VAL A 148 -47.66 -3.09 -29.29
C VAL A 148 -48.36 -3.16 -30.65
N GLU A 149 -48.99 -4.28 -30.99
CA GLU A 149 -49.65 -4.46 -32.29
C GLU A 149 -50.90 -3.58 -32.44
N LEU A 150 -51.66 -3.38 -31.35
CA LEU A 150 -52.75 -2.41 -31.35
C LEU A 150 -52.19 -0.98 -31.52
N LEU A 151 -51.08 -0.65 -30.85
CA LEU A 151 -50.46 0.66 -30.98
C LEU A 151 -49.90 0.90 -32.41
N ARG A 152 -49.32 -0.12 -33.05
CA ARG A 152 -48.91 -0.10 -34.47
C ARG A 152 -50.09 0.18 -35.38
N PHE A 153 -51.22 -0.50 -35.15
CA PHE A 153 -52.45 -0.28 -35.92
C PHE A 153 -52.97 1.16 -35.74
N LEU A 154 -53.09 1.64 -34.50
CA LEU A 154 -53.54 3.01 -34.21
C LEU A 154 -52.60 4.05 -34.87
N PHE A 155 -51.29 3.82 -34.84
CA PHE A 155 -50.31 4.66 -35.52
C PHE A 155 -50.51 4.67 -37.05
N ALA A 156 -50.66 3.49 -37.66
CA ALA A 156 -50.90 3.35 -39.10
C ALA A 156 -52.21 4.04 -39.55
N CYS A 157 -53.21 4.09 -38.67
CA CYS A 157 -54.46 4.80 -38.88
C CYS A 157 -54.36 6.33 -38.71
N GLY A 158 -53.19 6.88 -38.35
CA GLY A 158 -52.95 8.32 -38.22
C GLY A 158 -53.44 8.95 -36.91
N PHE A 159 -53.57 8.17 -35.85
CA PHE A 159 -53.99 8.64 -34.52
C PHE A 159 -52.92 9.51 -33.86
N ASP A 160 -53.35 10.47 -33.05
CA ASP A 160 -52.45 11.32 -32.29
C ASP A 160 -51.78 10.57 -31.11
N MET A 161 -50.48 10.79 -30.92
CA MET A 161 -49.61 10.07 -29.97
C MET A 161 -49.01 10.98 -28.89
N VAL A 162 -49.49 12.22 -28.74
CA VAL A 162 -48.92 13.23 -27.82
C VAL A 162 -48.70 12.70 -26.39
N ASP A 163 -49.69 12.01 -25.81
CA ASP A 163 -49.66 11.54 -24.41
C ASP A 163 -49.09 10.12 -24.21
N VAL A 164 -48.51 9.51 -25.25
CA VAL A 164 -48.09 8.10 -25.21
C VAL A 164 -47.05 7.83 -24.12
N TRP A 165 -46.12 8.76 -23.88
CA TRP A 165 -45.03 8.59 -22.92
C TRP A 165 -45.49 8.45 -21.47
N ARG A 166 -46.54 9.19 -21.07
CA ARG A 166 -47.13 9.06 -19.73
C ARG A 166 -47.69 7.66 -19.52
N ALA A 167 -48.34 7.11 -20.53
CA ALA A 167 -48.91 5.76 -20.50
C ALA A 167 -47.84 4.67 -20.52
N VAL A 168 -46.79 4.83 -21.33
CA VAL A 168 -45.62 3.93 -21.35
C VAL A 168 -44.97 3.86 -19.97
N CYS A 169 -44.73 5.01 -19.33
CA CYS A 169 -44.07 5.06 -18.03
C CYS A 169 -44.98 4.58 -16.89
N PHE A 170 -46.30 4.66 -17.06
CA PHE A 170 -47.26 4.08 -16.12
C PHE A 170 -47.34 2.55 -16.24
N GLY A 171 -47.31 2.02 -17.48
CA GLY A 171 -47.44 0.58 -17.75
C GLY A 171 -46.14 -0.22 -17.67
N GLY A 172 -45.00 0.40 -17.95
CA GLY A 172 -43.67 -0.23 -17.84
C GLY A 172 -43.26 -1.14 -19.00
N HIS A 173 -44.01 -1.15 -20.09
CA HIS A 173 -43.81 -2.07 -21.21
C HIS A 173 -42.67 -1.60 -22.13
N LEU A 174 -41.53 -2.31 -22.06
CA LEU A 174 -40.30 -1.96 -22.78
C LEU A 174 -40.42 -2.07 -24.31
N ASP A 175 -41.20 -3.04 -24.79
CA ASP A 175 -41.52 -3.25 -26.20
C ASP A 175 -42.31 -2.09 -26.80
N VAL A 176 -43.28 -1.55 -26.06
CA VAL A 176 -43.99 -0.32 -26.42
C VAL A 176 -43.03 0.87 -26.44
N ALA A 177 -42.17 1.00 -25.43
CA ALA A 177 -41.19 2.08 -25.38
C ALA A 177 -40.23 2.06 -26.59
N ARG A 178 -39.75 0.86 -26.98
CA ARG A 178 -38.92 0.69 -28.20
C ARG A 178 -39.67 1.13 -29.45
N PHE A 179 -40.93 0.71 -29.61
CA PHE A 179 -41.75 1.13 -30.74
C PHE A 179 -41.92 2.66 -30.82
N VAL A 180 -42.22 3.30 -29.69
CA VAL A 180 -42.39 4.76 -29.57
C VAL A 180 -41.09 5.51 -29.93
N VAL A 181 -39.94 5.00 -29.49
CA VAL A 181 -38.62 5.58 -29.80
C VAL A 181 -38.26 5.40 -31.29
N GLU A 182 -38.44 4.19 -31.84
CA GLU A 182 -38.16 3.88 -33.24
C GLU A 182 -38.90 4.81 -34.21
N HIS A 183 -40.16 5.14 -33.88
CA HIS A 183 -41.03 5.98 -34.71
C HIS A 183 -41.07 7.46 -34.27
N ARG A 184 -40.27 7.84 -33.26
CA ARG A 184 -40.19 9.20 -32.70
C ARG A 184 -41.56 9.78 -32.32
N LEU A 185 -42.34 9.00 -31.58
CA LEU A 185 -43.72 9.34 -31.22
C LEU A 185 -43.79 10.09 -29.87
N GLY A 186 -44.77 10.98 -29.77
CA GLY A 186 -45.11 11.71 -28.53
C GLY A 186 -44.11 12.79 -28.13
N VAL A 187 -44.42 13.46 -27.02
CA VAL A 187 -43.55 14.50 -26.42
C VAL A 187 -42.91 13.94 -25.16
N TRP A 188 -41.58 14.06 -25.06
CA TRP A 188 -40.84 13.66 -23.87
C TRP A 188 -40.81 14.76 -22.80
N THR A 189 -40.92 14.37 -21.53
CA THR A 189 -40.69 15.26 -20.38
C THR A 189 -39.85 14.53 -19.33
N SER A 190 -39.00 15.27 -18.62
CA SER A 190 -38.12 14.73 -17.58
C SER A 190 -38.87 14.08 -16.41
N ALA A 191 -40.14 14.45 -16.20
CA ALA A 191 -40.98 13.85 -15.17
C ALA A 191 -41.28 12.36 -15.43
N PHE A 192 -41.26 11.90 -16.68
CA PHE A 192 -41.64 10.54 -17.04
C PHE A 192 -40.71 9.46 -16.48
N VAL A 193 -39.41 9.75 -16.37
CA VAL A 193 -38.45 8.83 -15.73
C VAL A 193 -38.84 8.55 -14.28
N ASN A 194 -39.29 9.58 -13.56
CA ASN A 194 -39.72 9.43 -12.16
C ASN A 194 -41.04 8.67 -12.07
N VAL A 195 -41.99 8.91 -12.99
CA VAL A 195 -43.23 8.11 -13.05
C VAL A 195 -42.94 6.62 -13.28
N ALA A 196 -41.99 6.30 -14.17
CA ALA A 196 -41.56 4.92 -14.39
C ALA A 196 -40.92 4.32 -13.12
N ALA A 197 -40.06 5.09 -12.44
CA ALA A 197 -39.41 4.66 -11.20
C ALA A 197 -40.38 4.51 -10.02
N GLU A 198 -41.37 5.39 -9.87
CA GLU A 198 -42.42 5.34 -8.84
C GLU A 198 -43.28 4.08 -8.96
N ASN A 199 -43.57 3.67 -10.20
CA ASN A 199 -44.32 2.45 -10.49
C ASN A 199 -43.45 1.17 -10.45
N GLY A 200 -42.14 1.30 -10.18
CA GLY A 200 -41.22 0.18 -10.10
C GLY A 200 -40.77 -0.40 -11.45
N HIS A 201 -40.99 0.32 -12.55
CA HIS A 201 -40.67 -0.11 -13.92
C HIS A 201 -39.20 0.13 -14.26
N PHE A 202 -38.31 -0.51 -13.52
CA PHE A 202 -36.88 -0.20 -13.59
C PHE A 202 -36.18 -0.71 -14.86
N GLU A 203 -36.68 -1.75 -15.51
CA GLU A 203 -36.24 -2.14 -16.86
C GLU A 203 -36.37 -0.98 -17.85
N LEU A 204 -37.47 -0.25 -17.75
CA LEU A 204 -37.75 0.91 -18.58
C LEU A 204 -36.85 2.10 -18.21
N VAL A 205 -36.61 2.32 -16.91
CA VAL A 205 -35.66 3.34 -16.42
C VAL A 205 -34.24 3.08 -16.92
N ARG A 206 -33.79 1.81 -16.94
CA ARG A 206 -32.48 1.45 -17.50
C ARG A 206 -32.41 1.71 -19.00
N TYR A 207 -33.47 1.37 -19.73
CA TYR A 207 -33.56 1.68 -21.15
C TYR A 207 -33.47 3.19 -21.40
N PHE A 208 -34.20 4.01 -20.64
CA PHE A 208 -34.10 5.47 -20.69
C PHE A 208 -32.68 5.97 -20.40
N ASN A 209 -32.00 5.39 -19.41
CA ASN A 209 -30.61 5.71 -19.11
C ASN A 209 -29.67 5.41 -20.29
N THR A 210 -29.89 4.31 -21.04
CA THR A 210 -29.11 4.03 -22.27
C THR A 210 -29.33 5.04 -23.38
N LEU A 211 -30.54 5.59 -23.49
CA LEU A 211 -30.89 6.63 -24.45
C LEU A 211 -30.42 8.03 -24.02
N ARG A 212 -29.90 8.16 -22.78
CA ARG A 212 -29.47 9.44 -22.17
C ARG A 212 -30.56 10.51 -22.22
N VAL A 213 -31.81 10.12 -21.96
CA VAL A 213 -32.93 11.07 -21.89
C VAL A 213 -32.84 11.93 -20.62
N ASP A 214 -33.22 13.19 -20.75
CA ASP A 214 -33.26 14.12 -19.62
C ASP A 214 -34.29 13.67 -18.58
N GLY A 215 -33.93 13.76 -17.30
CA GLY A 215 -34.84 13.52 -16.16
C GLY A 215 -34.33 12.58 -15.08
N VAL A 216 -33.23 11.86 -15.33
CA VAL A 216 -32.53 11.09 -14.31
C VAL A 216 -31.94 12.05 -13.26
N ASN A 217 -32.40 11.93 -12.01
CA ASN A 217 -31.98 12.81 -10.92
C ASN A 217 -31.84 12.05 -9.58
N SER A 218 -31.53 12.77 -8.50
CA SER A 218 -31.40 12.19 -7.16
C SER A 218 -32.69 11.53 -6.65
N HIS A 219 -33.86 12.00 -7.08
CA HIS A 219 -35.14 11.39 -6.76
C HIS A 219 -35.33 10.05 -7.48
N THR A 220 -34.93 9.93 -8.75
CA THR A 220 -34.90 8.67 -9.48
C THR A 220 -34.02 7.63 -8.77
N LEU A 221 -32.85 8.04 -8.27
CA LEU A 221 -31.96 7.18 -7.49
C LEU A 221 -32.61 6.74 -6.17
N ALA A 222 -33.23 7.66 -5.44
CA ALA A 222 -33.92 7.34 -4.18
C ALA A 222 -35.06 6.32 -4.38
N LEU A 223 -35.82 6.42 -5.47
CA LEU A 223 -36.86 5.45 -5.82
C LEU A 223 -36.29 4.07 -6.16
N ALA A 224 -35.21 3.99 -6.96
CA ALA A 224 -34.53 2.74 -7.24
C ALA A 224 -34.01 2.06 -5.96
N VAL A 225 -33.42 2.86 -5.05
CA VAL A 225 -32.98 2.39 -3.74
C VAL A 225 -34.16 1.92 -2.89
N ARG A 226 -35.25 2.69 -2.83
CA ARG A 226 -36.45 2.34 -2.05
C ARG A 226 -37.05 1.01 -2.50
N HIS A 227 -37.08 0.72 -3.80
CA HIS A 227 -37.58 -0.55 -4.34
C HIS A 227 -36.58 -1.71 -4.23
N GLY A 228 -35.29 -1.42 -4.01
CA GLY A 228 -34.26 -2.44 -3.87
C GLY A 228 -33.67 -2.92 -5.18
N ASP A 229 -33.85 -2.18 -6.29
CA ASP A 229 -33.32 -2.60 -7.59
C ASP A 229 -31.83 -2.24 -7.74
N LEU A 230 -30.98 -3.23 -7.46
CA LEU A 230 -29.54 -3.14 -7.58
C LEU A 230 -29.06 -2.80 -9.00
N GLN A 231 -29.70 -3.35 -10.03
CA GLN A 231 -29.23 -3.19 -11.40
C GLN A 231 -29.40 -1.75 -11.88
N THR A 232 -30.50 -1.11 -11.50
CA THR A 232 -30.74 0.30 -11.82
C THR A 232 -29.85 1.22 -11.00
N VAL A 233 -29.66 0.96 -9.70
CA VAL A 233 -28.72 1.75 -8.89
C VAL A 233 -27.30 1.70 -9.46
N GLN A 234 -26.85 0.53 -9.92
CA GLN A 234 -25.57 0.37 -10.62
C GLN A 234 -25.52 1.21 -11.90
N ALA A 235 -26.52 1.07 -12.78
CA ALA A 235 -26.57 1.77 -14.06
C ALA A 235 -26.65 3.30 -13.91
N LEU A 236 -27.35 3.79 -12.88
CA LEU A 236 -27.44 5.21 -12.57
C LEU A 236 -26.07 5.72 -12.11
N LEU A 237 -25.44 5.08 -11.12
CA LEU A 237 -24.16 5.53 -10.57
C LEU A 237 -22.99 5.45 -11.58
N THR A 238 -23.07 4.59 -12.60
CA THR A 238 -22.01 4.51 -13.64
C THR A 238 -22.13 5.54 -14.76
N HIS A 239 -23.33 6.08 -15.02
CA HIS A 239 -23.60 6.85 -16.24
C HIS A 239 -24.15 8.26 -16.00
N SER A 240 -24.49 8.62 -14.77
CA SER A 240 -25.06 9.93 -14.46
C SER A 240 -24.07 10.83 -13.72
N HIS A 241 -24.14 12.14 -14.01
CA HIS A 241 -23.40 13.21 -13.32
C HIS A 241 -23.96 13.44 -11.89
N LEU A 242 -24.23 12.39 -11.14
CA LEU A 242 -24.74 12.51 -9.78
C LEU A 242 -23.59 12.91 -8.85
N ASP A 243 -23.81 13.98 -8.08
CA ASP A 243 -22.82 14.54 -7.15
C ASP A 243 -22.32 13.50 -6.14
N GLU A 244 -21.15 13.73 -5.55
CA GLU A 244 -20.54 12.91 -4.47
C GLU A 244 -21.52 12.67 -3.29
N LEU A 245 -22.45 13.61 -3.07
CA LEU A 245 -23.52 13.53 -2.06
C LEU A 245 -24.59 12.47 -2.37
N SER A 246 -24.72 12.01 -3.61
CA SER A 246 -25.73 11.02 -4.04
C SER A 246 -25.47 9.62 -3.47
N LEU A 247 -24.21 9.25 -3.29
CA LEU A 247 -23.81 7.96 -2.72
C LEU A 247 -24.12 7.91 -1.22
N LYS A 248 -23.89 9.03 -0.52
CA LYS A 248 -24.25 9.20 0.90
C LYS A 248 -25.75 9.08 1.11
N THR A 249 -26.56 9.72 0.27
CA THR A 249 -28.02 9.61 0.35
C THR A 249 -28.50 8.21 0.01
N ALA A 250 -27.98 7.58 -1.04
CA ALA A 250 -28.32 6.21 -1.42
C ALA A 250 -28.02 5.21 -0.30
N LEU A 251 -26.86 5.33 0.37
CA LEU A 251 -26.50 4.45 1.48
C LEU A 251 -27.44 4.63 2.67
N ARG A 252 -27.81 5.87 3.01
CA ARG A 252 -28.79 6.17 4.07
C ARG A 252 -30.16 5.59 3.74
N ASP A 253 -30.66 5.81 2.54
CA ASP A 253 -31.99 5.39 2.12
C ASP A 253 -32.07 3.85 2.03
N ALA A 254 -31.01 3.18 1.57
CA ALA A 254 -30.92 1.72 1.52
C ALA A 254 -31.02 1.11 2.93
N ILE A 255 -30.42 1.76 3.93
CA ILE A 255 -30.50 1.35 5.34
C ILE A 255 -31.91 1.57 5.90
N GLN A 256 -32.50 2.75 5.67
CA GLN A 256 -33.84 3.08 6.14
C GLN A 256 -34.90 2.13 5.56
N HIS A 257 -34.76 1.77 4.29
CA HIS A 257 -35.65 0.82 3.59
C HIS A 257 -35.23 -0.64 3.72
N ARG A 258 -34.23 -0.96 4.55
CA ARG A 258 -33.76 -2.33 4.87
C ARG A 258 -33.37 -3.15 3.63
N ARG A 259 -32.77 -2.52 2.62
CA ARG A 259 -32.32 -3.16 1.38
C ARG A 259 -30.90 -3.72 1.52
N LEU A 260 -30.79 -4.90 2.12
CA LEU A 260 -29.49 -5.49 2.48
C LEU A 260 -28.56 -5.69 1.28
N GLU A 261 -29.06 -6.16 0.14
CA GLU A 261 -28.25 -6.37 -1.07
C GLU A 261 -27.64 -5.07 -1.60
N LEU A 262 -28.42 -3.98 -1.59
CA LEU A 262 -27.94 -2.64 -1.93
C LEU A 262 -26.90 -2.14 -0.92
N VAL A 263 -27.13 -2.33 0.39
CA VAL A 263 -26.16 -1.93 1.42
C VAL A 263 -24.84 -2.69 1.23
N GLN A 264 -24.88 -4.00 0.98
CA GLN A 264 -23.69 -4.82 0.72
C GLN A 264 -22.91 -4.34 -0.48
N TRP A 265 -23.59 -3.96 -1.56
CA TRP A 265 -22.93 -3.46 -2.76
C TRP A 265 -22.39 -2.04 -2.58
N LEU A 266 -23.18 -1.12 -2.02
CA LEU A 266 -22.79 0.28 -1.78
C LEU A 266 -21.59 0.38 -0.84
N CYS A 267 -21.53 -0.42 0.22
CA CYS A 267 -20.44 -0.38 1.20
C CYS A 267 -19.08 -0.82 0.62
N ARG A 268 -19.08 -1.56 -0.49
CA ARG A 268 -17.86 -2.02 -1.17
C ARG A 268 -17.28 -0.97 -2.12
N GLN A 269 -18.03 0.08 -2.46
CA GLN A 269 -17.54 1.13 -3.34
C GLN A 269 -16.45 1.96 -2.65
N PRO A 270 -15.34 2.30 -3.34
CA PRO A 270 -14.23 3.05 -2.73
C PRO A 270 -14.69 4.43 -2.23
N ASP A 271 -15.57 5.08 -2.98
CA ASP A 271 -16.10 6.42 -2.67
C ASP A 271 -17.11 6.41 -1.51
N ALA A 272 -17.59 5.23 -1.09
CA ALA A 272 -18.48 5.08 0.07
C ALA A 272 -17.75 5.14 1.41
N ARG A 273 -16.43 4.91 1.42
CA ARG A 273 -15.62 4.75 2.63
C ARG A 273 -15.77 5.89 3.64
N PRO A 274 -15.76 7.19 3.23
CA PRO A 274 -15.93 8.30 4.17
C PRO A 274 -17.29 8.30 4.89
N TYR A 275 -18.31 7.68 4.29
CA TYR A 275 -19.69 7.72 4.78
C TYR A 275 -20.09 6.50 5.59
N LEU A 276 -19.26 5.43 5.63
CA LEU A 276 -19.58 4.17 6.33
C LEU A 276 -19.81 4.36 7.84
N ALA A 277 -19.05 5.24 8.49
CA ALA A 277 -19.20 5.51 9.92
C ALA A 277 -20.56 6.16 10.24
N GLY A 278 -20.93 7.21 9.50
CA GLY A 278 -22.24 7.84 9.65
C GLY A 278 -23.40 6.92 9.23
N ALA A 279 -23.19 6.05 8.24
CA ALA A 279 -24.15 5.04 7.86
C ALA A 279 -24.37 3.97 8.95
N LEU A 280 -23.32 3.60 9.70
CA LEU A 280 -23.41 2.68 10.83
C LEU A 280 -24.25 3.26 11.98
N GLU A 281 -24.12 4.55 12.26
CA GLU A 281 -24.97 5.25 13.24
C GLU A 281 -26.44 5.21 12.82
N VAL A 282 -26.73 5.51 11.55
CA VAL A 282 -28.10 5.42 11.00
C VAL A 282 -28.62 3.98 11.04
N ALA A 283 -27.81 2.98 10.69
CA ALA A 283 -28.23 1.57 10.73
C ALA A 283 -28.54 1.09 12.16
N THR A 284 -27.79 1.59 13.14
CA THR A 284 -28.02 1.34 14.56
C THR A 284 -29.32 1.99 15.02
N TYR A 285 -29.54 3.26 14.65
CA TYR A 285 -30.78 3.99 14.94
C TYR A 285 -32.01 3.33 14.32
N CYS A 286 -31.92 2.87 13.06
CA CYS A 286 -33.01 2.18 12.37
C CYS A 286 -33.20 0.71 12.80
N CYS A 287 -32.41 0.22 13.76
CA CYS A 287 -32.38 -1.17 14.24
C CYS A 287 -32.23 -2.21 13.10
N ALA A 288 -31.43 -1.89 12.08
CA ALA A 288 -31.19 -2.76 10.93
C ALA A 288 -29.97 -3.67 11.18
N GLN A 289 -30.14 -4.73 11.99
CA GLN A 289 -29.03 -5.58 12.45
C GLN A 289 -28.17 -6.17 11.31
N ALA A 290 -28.79 -6.62 10.23
CA ALA A 290 -28.06 -7.15 9.07
C ALA A 290 -27.20 -6.08 8.37
N ALA A 291 -27.69 -4.84 8.28
CA ALA A 291 -26.94 -3.71 7.74
C ALA A 291 -25.82 -3.29 8.70
N VAL A 292 -26.06 -3.30 10.02
CA VAL A 292 -25.04 -3.04 11.05
C VAL A 292 -23.90 -4.05 10.94
N GLN A 293 -24.20 -5.34 10.80
CA GLN A 293 -23.17 -6.37 10.64
C GLN A 293 -22.37 -6.15 9.36
N CYS A 294 -23.04 -5.93 8.23
CA CYS A 294 -22.38 -5.64 6.95
C CYS A 294 -21.44 -4.42 7.03
N LEU A 295 -21.92 -3.32 7.62
CA LEU A 295 -21.14 -2.09 7.77
C LEU A 295 -19.95 -2.27 8.73
N ARG A 296 -20.11 -3.03 9.82
CA ARG A 296 -19.00 -3.37 10.72
C ARG A 296 -17.94 -4.22 10.03
N ASP A 297 -18.36 -5.20 9.24
CA ASP A 297 -17.43 -6.07 8.51
C ASP A 297 -16.61 -5.26 7.49
N GLU A 298 -17.24 -4.40 6.70
CA GLU A 298 -16.52 -3.54 5.75
C GLU A 298 -15.67 -2.47 6.44
N LEU A 299 -16.16 -1.83 7.52
CA LEU A 299 -15.36 -0.89 8.30
C LEU A 299 -14.14 -1.58 8.94
N SER A 300 -14.29 -2.84 9.39
CA SER A 300 -13.18 -3.62 9.92
C SER A 300 -12.13 -3.92 8.85
N LYS A 301 -12.53 -4.18 7.60
CA LYS A 301 -11.61 -4.36 6.47
C LYS A 301 -10.88 -3.07 6.13
N VAL A 302 -11.59 -1.94 6.08
CA VAL A 302 -10.99 -0.61 5.85
C VAL A 302 -10.01 -0.27 6.96
N LEU A 303 -10.38 -0.46 8.23
CA LEU A 303 -9.50 -0.26 9.38
C LEU A 303 -8.32 -1.23 9.38
N ARG A 304 -8.52 -2.49 8.98
CA ARG A 304 -7.44 -3.47 8.83
C ARG A 304 -6.47 -3.05 7.72
N GLN A 305 -6.97 -2.57 6.59
CA GLN A 305 -6.14 -2.08 5.49
C GLN A 305 -5.39 -0.81 5.89
N GLN A 306 -6.05 0.13 6.58
CA GLN A 306 -5.41 1.31 7.17
C GLN A 306 -4.34 0.92 8.20
N ARG A 307 -4.62 -0.06 9.06
CA ARG A 307 -3.65 -0.62 10.02
C ARG A 307 -2.50 -1.33 9.34
N ILE A 308 -2.74 -2.10 8.27
CA ILE A 308 -1.68 -2.74 7.49
C ILE A 308 -0.83 -1.67 6.82
N SER A 309 -1.42 -0.65 6.20
CA SER A 309 -0.66 0.46 5.64
C SER A 309 0.07 1.24 6.73
N SER A 310 -0.51 1.45 7.91
CA SER A 310 0.15 2.15 9.01
C SER A 310 1.27 1.31 9.64
N VAL A 311 1.13 -0.02 9.67
CA VAL A 311 2.15 -0.97 10.13
C VAL A 311 3.30 -1.06 9.12
N LEU A 312 3.00 -1.16 7.83
CA LEU A 312 4.00 -1.27 6.76
C LEU A 312 4.70 0.06 6.45
N LEU A 313 4.05 1.19 6.70
CA LEU A 313 4.65 2.52 6.58
C LEU A 313 5.27 3.00 7.90
N SER A 314 4.95 2.36 9.02
CA SER A 314 5.63 2.61 10.29
C SER A 314 7.02 2.01 10.27
N LYS A 315 8.04 2.88 10.37
CA LYS A 315 9.45 2.47 10.44
C LYS A 315 9.72 1.49 11.59
N GLU A 316 9.04 1.66 12.72
CA GLU A 316 9.23 0.84 13.93
C GLU A 316 8.58 -0.54 13.77
N LEU A 317 7.32 -0.60 13.31
CA LEU A 317 6.58 -1.86 13.17
C LEU A 317 7.05 -2.69 11.98
N LEU A 318 7.44 -2.06 10.88
CA LEU A 318 8.06 -2.75 9.75
C LEU A 318 9.38 -3.43 10.17
N GLY A 319 10.17 -2.77 11.03
CA GLY A 319 11.38 -3.34 11.62
C GLY A 319 11.09 -4.59 12.47
N LEU A 320 9.98 -4.59 13.21
CA LEU A 320 9.56 -5.75 14.00
C LEU A 320 9.05 -6.91 13.12
N VAL A 321 8.24 -6.63 12.10
CA VAL A 321 7.65 -7.66 11.21
C VAL A 321 8.70 -8.32 10.32
N THR A 322 9.65 -7.53 9.79
CA THR A 322 10.76 -8.07 8.99
C THR A 322 11.70 -8.94 9.81
N SER A 323 11.74 -8.81 11.14
CA SER A 323 12.52 -9.69 12.00
C SER A 323 11.99 -11.14 12.08
N TYR A 324 10.76 -11.41 11.61
CA TYR A 324 10.10 -12.72 11.68
C TYR A 324 9.81 -13.39 10.32
N GLN A 325 10.23 -12.80 9.19
CA GLN A 325 10.05 -13.39 7.84
C GLN A 325 11.40 -13.93 7.32
N PRO A 326 11.42 -14.98 6.47
CA PRO A 326 12.63 -15.51 5.82
C PRO A 326 13.11 -14.60 4.67
N GLY A 327 13.06 -13.29 4.89
CA GLY A 327 13.82 -12.30 4.14
C GLY A 327 15.14 -12.04 4.86
N HIS A 328 16.12 -11.50 4.15
CA HIS A 328 17.36 -11.04 4.77
C HIS A 328 17.02 -10.09 5.92
N ASP A 329 17.50 -10.39 7.13
CA ASP A 329 17.25 -9.58 8.31
C ASP A 329 17.79 -8.15 8.11
N MET A 330 17.28 -7.20 8.88
CA MET A 330 17.67 -5.79 8.75
C MET A 330 19.17 -5.55 8.89
N HIS A 331 19.90 -6.38 9.65
CA HIS A 331 21.35 -6.26 9.76
C HIS A 331 22.04 -6.78 8.49
N THR A 332 21.56 -7.87 7.85
CA THR A 332 22.06 -8.28 6.52
C THR A 332 21.87 -7.17 5.48
N ILE A 333 20.70 -6.54 5.45
CA ILE A 333 20.43 -5.42 4.53
C ILE A 333 21.34 -4.23 4.84
N GLY A 334 21.49 -3.87 6.12
CA GLY A 334 22.37 -2.79 6.56
C GLY A 334 23.84 -3.05 6.20
N LEU A 335 24.34 -4.28 6.37
CA LEU A 335 25.69 -4.67 5.97
C LEU A 335 25.88 -4.51 4.47
N ARG A 336 24.90 -4.93 3.65
CA ARG A 336 24.94 -4.73 2.19
C ARG A 336 24.89 -3.26 1.81
N GLN A 337 24.15 -2.41 2.51
CA GLN A 337 24.13 -0.97 2.27
C GLN A 337 25.48 -0.32 2.62
N LEU A 338 26.13 -0.76 3.69
CA LEU A 338 27.48 -0.30 4.04
C LEU A 338 28.49 -0.66 2.94
N CYS A 339 28.38 -1.83 2.32
CA CYS A 339 29.21 -2.22 1.16
C CYS A 339 29.06 -1.28 -0.06
N HIS A 340 28.01 -0.46 -0.14
CA HIS A 340 27.86 0.56 -1.19
C HIS A 340 28.53 1.88 -0.86
N ARG A 341 28.91 2.08 0.42
CA ARG A 341 29.56 3.31 0.91
C ARG A 341 31.03 3.11 1.23
N HIS A 342 31.44 1.88 1.54
CA HIS A 342 32.83 1.57 1.87
C HIS A 342 33.64 1.35 0.60
N ALA A 343 34.75 2.06 0.50
CA ALA A 343 35.58 2.07 -0.67
C ALA A 343 36.84 1.20 -0.50
N ILE A 344 36.65 -0.12 -0.43
CA ILE A 344 37.76 -1.07 -0.68
C ILE A 344 38.34 -0.92 -2.10
N TYR A 345 37.67 -0.17 -2.96
CA TYR A 345 38.08 0.16 -4.32
C TYR A 345 38.68 1.57 -4.45
N GLU A 346 38.67 2.39 -3.40
CA GLU A 346 39.41 3.67 -3.37
C GLU A 346 40.82 3.49 -2.77
N THR A 347 41.01 2.49 -1.91
CA THR A 347 42.34 2.12 -1.41
C THR A 347 43.21 1.65 -2.56
N THR A 348 44.49 2.05 -2.56
CA THR A 348 45.46 1.57 -3.56
C THR A 348 45.36 0.05 -3.70
N PRO A 349 45.38 -0.49 -4.93
CA PRO A 349 45.22 -1.91 -5.14
C PRO A 349 46.29 -2.61 -4.31
N HIS A 350 45.86 -3.52 -3.43
CA HIS A 350 46.68 -4.37 -2.55
C HIS A 350 46.92 -3.93 -1.09
N GLN A 351 46.39 -2.80 -0.63
CA GLN A 351 46.46 -2.42 0.79
C GLN A 351 45.26 -2.90 1.60
N VAL A 352 45.50 -3.37 2.83
CA VAL A 352 44.44 -3.73 3.78
C VAL A 352 43.74 -2.45 4.24
N PRO A 353 42.39 -2.40 4.25
CA PRO A 353 41.67 -1.22 4.72
C PRO A 353 41.95 -0.90 6.18
N GLU A 354 41.99 0.38 6.51
CA GLU A 354 42.13 0.84 7.89
C GLU A 354 40.97 0.38 8.76
N MET A 355 41.26 0.08 10.04
CA MET A 355 40.27 -0.40 11.00
C MET A 355 39.12 0.59 11.20
N ALA A 356 39.42 1.89 11.19
CA ALA A 356 38.44 2.97 11.27
C ALA A 356 37.44 2.95 10.11
N SER A 357 37.88 2.64 8.89
CA SER A 357 37.02 2.59 7.70
C SER A 357 35.95 1.51 7.81
N TYR A 358 36.20 0.43 8.55
CA TYR A 358 35.28 -0.68 8.77
C TYR A 358 34.62 -0.69 10.15
N ALA A 359 34.78 0.36 10.97
CA ALA A 359 34.19 0.42 12.32
C ALA A 359 32.66 0.30 12.33
N ALA A 360 31.98 0.98 11.40
CA ALA A 360 30.52 0.87 11.25
C ALA A 360 30.09 -0.55 10.82
N TYR A 361 30.86 -1.16 9.91
CA TYR A 361 30.63 -2.54 9.48
C TYR A 361 30.85 -3.51 10.64
N HIS A 362 31.89 -3.34 11.44
CA HIS A 362 32.18 -4.17 12.61
C HIS A 362 31.04 -4.16 13.63
N THR A 363 30.58 -2.98 14.03
CA THR A 363 29.47 -2.85 14.98
C THR A 363 28.22 -3.58 14.50
N LEU A 364 27.88 -3.42 13.21
CA LEU A 364 26.71 -4.07 12.64
C LEU A 364 26.91 -5.58 12.44
N PHE A 365 28.11 -6.01 12.07
CA PHE A 365 28.46 -7.41 11.91
C PHE A 365 28.41 -8.15 13.25
N THR A 366 28.85 -7.54 14.35
CA THR A 366 28.76 -8.13 15.69
C THR A 366 27.30 -8.34 16.10
N ALA A 367 26.42 -7.38 15.82
CA ALA A 367 24.98 -7.53 16.05
C ALA A 367 24.35 -8.61 15.15
N TRP A 368 24.79 -8.70 13.90
CA TRP A 368 24.39 -9.74 12.96
C TRP A 368 24.84 -11.13 13.43
N TRP A 369 26.11 -11.28 13.83
CA TRP A 369 26.71 -12.54 14.31
C TRP A 369 26.07 -13.08 15.60
N ALA A 370 25.46 -12.21 16.41
CA ALA A 370 24.73 -12.66 17.59
C ALA A 370 23.44 -13.44 17.24
N ARG A 371 22.95 -13.31 15.99
CA ARG A 371 21.72 -13.94 15.51
C ARG A 371 21.94 -14.97 14.40
N HIS A 372 23.09 -14.88 13.73
CA HIS A 372 23.48 -15.71 12.60
C HIS A 372 24.68 -16.57 12.94
N ASP A 373 24.87 -17.66 12.21
CA ASP A 373 26.04 -18.52 12.33
C ASP A 373 26.89 -18.52 11.05
N LYS A 374 27.94 -19.35 11.05
CA LYS A 374 28.84 -19.52 9.90
C LYS A 374 28.12 -19.91 8.61
N ARG A 375 26.97 -20.59 8.70
CA ARG A 375 26.22 -21.04 7.53
C ARG A 375 25.64 -19.86 6.78
N ASP A 376 25.31 -18.77 7.47
CA ASP A 376 24.68 -17.58 6.89
C ASP A 376 25.68 -16.59 6.27
N LEU A 377 26.99 -16.81 6.41
CA LEU A 377 28.03 -15.92 5.86
C LEU A 377 27.93 -15.74 4.34
N HIS A 378 27.38 -16.72 3.63
CA HIS A 378 27.11 -16.64 2.19
C HIS A 378 26.10 -15.53 1.83
N LEU A 379 25.31 -15.02 2.78
CA LEU A 379 24.36 -13.93 2.52
C LEU A 379 25.06 -12.56 2.36
N LEU A 380 26.31 -12.44 2.81
CA LEU A 380 27.09 -11.20 2.82
C LEU A 380 27.95 -11.02 1.57
N CYS A 381 28.43 -9.80 1.34
CA CYS A 381 29.33 -9.50 0.22
C CYS A 381 30.74 -10.04 0.51
N LEU A 382 31.19 -11.03 -0.26
CA LEU A 382 32.46 -11.73 -0.03
C LEU A 382 33.70 -10.79 0.02
N PRO A 383 33.92 -9.87 -0.94
CA PRO A 383 35.03 -8.91 -0.88
C PRO A 383 35.08 -8.09 0.42
N HIS A 384 33.93 -7.57 0.87
CA HIS A 384 33.85 -6.73 2.06
C HIS A 384 33.97 -7.55 3.34
N LEU A 385 33.41 -8.76 3.34
CA LEU A 385 33.55 -9.70 4.45
C LEU A 385 35.01 -10.11 4.64
N PHE A 386 35.75 -10.32 3.56
CA PHE A 386 37.18 -10.63 3.59
C PHE A 386 38.02 -9.46 4.08
N ALA A 387 37.78 -8.26 3.53
CA ALA A 387 38.41 -7.03 4.01
C ALA A 387 38.21 -6.85 5.51
N TYR A 388 36.95 -6.92 5.96
CA TYR A 388 36.58 -6.87 7.38
C TYR A 388 37.33 -7.92 8.21
N ALA A 389 37.37 -9.17 7.74
CA ALA A 389 37.96 -10.26 8.49
C ALA A 389 39.48 -10.09 8.66
N VAL A 390 40.19 -9.60 7.63
CA VAL A 390 41.62 -9.29 7.72
C VAL A 390 41.86 -8.08 8.63
N THR A 391 41.09 -7.01 8.45
CA THR A 391 41.18 -5.76 9.23
C THR A 391 40.97 -6.01 10.74
N TYR A 392 39.95 -6.80 11.10
CA TYR A 392 39.61 -7.08 12.51
C TYR A 392 40.20 -8.40 13.04
N GLY A 393 41.02 -9.11 12.24
CA GLY A 393 41.60 -10.39 12.65
C GLY A 393 40.55 -11.46 12.95
N ASN A 394 39.39 -11.44 12.28
CA ASN A 394 38.31 -12.38 12.53
C ASN A 394 38.60 -13.76 11.93
N MET A 395 39.26 -14.60 12.71
CA MET A 395 39.70 -15.93 12.28
C MET A 395 38.58 -16.89 11.94
N GLU A 396 37.38 -16.72 12.53
CA GLU A 396 36.25 -17.58 12.22
C GLU A 396 35.78 -17.38 10.77
N VAL A 397 35.78 -16.12 10.32
CA VAL A 397 35.47 -15.78 8.93
C VAL A 397 36.64 -16.16 8.00
N ILE A 398 37.89 -15.92 8.39
CA ILE A 398 39.07 -16.28 7.56
C ILE A 398 39.12 -17.80 7.32
N ARG A 399 38.89 -18.62 8.36
CA ARG A 399 38.83 -20.08 8.21
C ARG A 399 37.68 -20.52 7.30
N TRP A 400 36.54 -19.85 7.36
CA TRP A 400 35.42 -20.11 6.46
C TRP A 400 35.73 -19.71 5.00
N LEU A 401 36.53 -18.66 4.80
CA LEU A 401 37.02 -18.22 3.49
C LEU A 401 38.19 -19.07 2.97
N SER A 402 38.88 -19.82 3.83
CA SER A 402 40.10 -20.58 3.49
C SER A 402 40.00 -21.44 2.21
N PRO A 403 38.90 -22.15 1.92
CA PRO A 403 38.76 -22.93 0.68
C PRO A 403 38.78 -22.08 -0.60
N ARG A 404 38.59 -20.76 -0.48
CA ARG A 404 38.53 -19.79 -1.59
C ARG A 404 39.80 -18.94 -1.71
N LEU A 405 40.78 -19.16 -0.82
CA LEU A 405 42.04 -18.45 -0.87
C LEU A 405 42.95 -19.10 -1.92
N ALA A 406 43.56 -18.28 -2.78
CA ALA A 406 44.50 -18.78 -3.77
C ALA A 406 45.85 -19.13 -3.11
N PRO A 407 46.55 -20.17 -3.59
CA PRO A 407 47.90 -20.48 -3.16
C PRO A 407 48.88 -19.49 -3.77
N SER A 408 49.05 -18.33 -3.14
CA SER A 408 50.04 -17.32 -3.56
C SER A 408 50.75 -16.71 -2.36
N GLN A 409 51.88 -16.03 -2.62
CA GLN A 409 52.64 -15.26 -1.64
C GLN A 409 51.93 -13.95 -1.23
N ARG A 410 50.67 -13.77 -1.63
CA ARG A 410 49.78 -12.66 -1.28
C ARG A 410 48.47 -13.26 -0.81
N LEU A 411 47.82 -12.62 0.16
CA LEU A 411 46.55 -13.15 0.64
C LEU A 411 45.47 -12.80 -0.38
N GLU A 412 45.16 -13.74 -1.26
CA GLU A 412 44.24 -13.56 -2.38
C GLU A 412 42.95 -14.35 -2.18
N LEU A 413 41.82 -13.65 -2.15
CA LEU A 413 40.50 -14.26 -2.17
C LEU A 413 39.95 -14.31 -3.60
N LEU A 414 39.67 -15.52 -4.06
CA LEU A 414 38.94 -15.76 -5.30
C LEU A 414 37.44 -15.52 -5.07
N CYS A 415 36.88 -14.54 -5.77
CA CYS A 415 35.47 -14.17 -5.67
C CYS A 415 34.71 -14.73 -6.86
N GLU A 416 33.90 -15.78 -6.65
CA GLU A 416 32.93 -16.22 -7.65
C GLU A 416 31.91 -15.12 -7.95
N THR A 417 31.19 -15.25 -9.08
CA THR A 417 30.25 -14.21 -9.52
C THR A 417 29.10 -13.97 -8.54
N ALA A 418 28.72 -15.00 -7.77
CA ALA A 418 27.72 -14.95 -6.72
C ALA A 418 28.23 -14.25 -5.45
N HIS A 419 27.32 -13.61 -4.70
CA HIS A 419 27.62 -12.97 -3.40
C HIS A 419 28.49 -11.70 -3.48
N ARG A 420 28.36 -10.96 -4.58
CA ARG A 420 29.04 -9.68 -4.84
C ARG A 420 28.07 -8.51 -4.74
N CYS A 421 28.52 -7.39 -4.16
CA CYS A 421 27.77 -6.13 -4.24
C CYS A 421 27.97 -5.50 -5.63
N VAL A 422 27.05 -4.62 -6.03
CA VAL A 422 27.08 -4.00 -7.38
C VAL A 422 28.44 -3.34 -7.67
N LEU A 423 29.03 -2.63 -6.70
CA LEU A 423 30.36 -2.00 -6.87
C LEU A 423 31.46 -3.03 -7.14
N SER A 424 31.46 -4.13 -6.39
CA SER A 424 32.44 -5.21 -6.56
C SER A 424 32.36 -5.87 -7.93
N THR A 425 31.17 -5.95 -8.52
CA THR A 425 30.96 -6.54 -9.84
C THR A 425 31.56 -5.67 -10.95
N HIS A 426 31.52 -4.34 -10.80
CA HIS A 426 32.03 -3.40 -11.81
C HIS A 426 33.52 -3.08 -11.68
N GLN A 427 34.07 -3.10 -10.45
CA GLN A 427 35.42 -2.59 -10.19
C GLN A 427 36.50 -3.68 -10.01
N LEU A 428 36.13 -4.93 -9.68
CA LEU A 428 37.11 -6.02 -9.58
C LEU A 428 37.43 -6.62 -10.96
N VAL A 429 38.46 -6.07 -11.60
CA VAL A 429 39.09 -6.66 -12.79
C VAL A 429 39.81 -7.95 -12.35
N GLY A 430 39.35 -9.12 -12.82
CA GLY A 430 40.00 -10.41 -12.54
C GLY A 430 39.37 -11.26 -11.43
N HIS A 431 38.26 -10.82 -10.83
CA HIS A 431 37.47 -11.62 -9.86
C HIS A 431 38.23 -12.05 -8.58
N SER A 432 39.32 -11.38 -8.20
CA SER A 432 40.02 -11.63 -6.94
C SER A 432 40.34 -10.37 -6.17
N VAL A 433 40.40 -10.48 -4.83
CA VAL A 433 40.83 -9.42 -3.91
C VAL A 433 42.16 -9.86 -3.31
N VAL A 434 43.20 -9.07 -3.50
CA VAL A 434 44.58 -9.42 -3.10
C VAL A 434 45.08 -8.41 -2.09
N TYR A 435 45.65 -8.88 -0.98
CA TYR A 435 46.37 -8.05 -0.01
C TYR A 435 47.84 -8.48 0.09
N ALA A 436 48.76 -7.54 -0.10
CA ALA A 436 50.19 -7.82 -0.19
C ALA A 436 50.92 -7.75 1.17
N ASP A 437 50.50 -6.86 2.07
CA ASP A 437 51.19 -6.58 3.34
C ASP A 437 50.44 -7.10 4.58
N CYS A 438 49.75 -8.25 4.47
CA CYS A 438 48.94 -8.80 5.56
C CYS A 438 49.72 -9.11 6.84
N VAL A 439 50.97 -9.58 6.73
CA VAL A 439 51.81 -9.86 7.90
C VAL A 439 52.14 -8.58 8.67
N ALA A 440 52.52 -7.52 7.95
CA ALA A 440 52.81 -6.22 8.56
C ALA A 440 51.58 -5.68 9.28
N TYR A 441 50.43 -5.75 8.62
CA TYR A 441 49.15 -5.30 9.18
C TYR A 441 48.72 -6.10 10.40
N ALA A 442 48.83 -7.44 10.34
CA ALA A 442 48.48 -8.30 11.47
C ALA A 442 49.36 -8.04 12.69
N ALA A 443 50.66 -7.80 12.48
CA ALA A 443 51.58 -7.40 13.55
C ALA A 443 51.30 -5.99 14.09
N GLU A 444 50.95 -5.05 13.22
CA GLU A 444 50.54 -3.68 13.56
C GLU A 444 49.22 -3.60 14.32
N SER A 445 48.31 -4.55 14.12
CA SER A 445 46.99 -4.58 14.76
C SER A 445 46.93 -5.54 15.96
N GLY A 446 48.00 -6.29 16.23
CA GLY A 446 48.04 -7.25 17.34
C GLY A 446 47.32 -8.59 17.08
N HIS A 447 47.04 -8.94 15.83
CA HIS A 447 46.26 -10.12 15.44
C HIS A 447 47.12 -11.40 15.37
N VAL A 448 47.50 -11.94 16.53
CA VAL A 448 48.39 -13.11 16.63
C VAL A 448 47.84 -14.35 15.91
N GLU A 449 46.55 -14.62 15.98
CA GLU A 449 45.96 -15.78 15.30
C GLU A 449 45.97 -15.65 13.77
N LEU A 450 45.90 -14.42 13.26
CA LEU A 450 46.09 -14.14 11.84
C LEU A 450 47.55 -14.35 11.44
N LEU A 451 48.51 -13.93 12.27
CA LEU A 451 49.93 -14.22 12.04
C LEU A 451 50.20 -15.71 11.97
N LYS A 452 49.69 -16.51 12.91
CA LYS A 452 49.81 -17.99 12.88
C LYS A 452 49.27 -18.59 11.58
N PHE A 453 48.14 -18.08 11.12
CA PHE A 453 47.54 -18.54 9.87
C PHE A 453 48.40 -18.17 8.65
N LEU A 454 48.95 -16.96 8.60
CA LEU A 454 49.86 -16.53 7.54
C LEU A 454 51.19 -17.30 7.57
N ASP A 455 51.69 -17.64 8.76
CA ASP A 455 52.89 -18.46 8.96
C ASP A 455 52.70 -19.86 8.38
N ALA A 456 51.56 -20.48 8.69
CA ALA A 456 51.18 -21.78 8.15
C ALA A 456 51.03 -21.80 6.62
N LEU A 457 50.76 -20.63 6.01
CA LEU A 457 50.73 -20.44 4.55
C LEU A 457 52.11 -20.13 3.95
N GLY A 458 53.16 -19.99 4.77
CA GLY A 458 54.53 -19.76 4.33
C GLY A 458 54.87 -18.29 4.01
N PHE A 459 54.14 -17.33 4.58
CA PHE A 459 54.46 -15.91 4.44
C PHE A 459 55.71 -15.54 5.26
N THR A 460 56.50 -14.58 4.75
CA THR A 460 57.70 -14.12 5.46
C THR A 460 57.35 -13.25 6.67
N MET A 461 58.00 -13.51 7.81
CA MET A 461 57.73 -12.85 9.09
C MET A 461 58.67 -11.69 9.44
N GLU A 462 59.46 -11.21 8.48
CA GLU A 462 60.52 -10.20 8.69
C GLU A 462 60.03 -8.89 9.32
N LYS A 463 58.77 -8.49 9.03
CA LYS A 463 58.20 -7.22 9.51
C LYS A 463 57.60 -7.31 10.92
N VAL A 464 57.47 -8.52 11.50
CA VAL A 464 56.72 -8.76 12.74
C VAL A 464 57.35 -8.02 13.92
N TRP A 465 58.66 -8.16 14.12
CA TRP A 465 59.37 -7.50 15.21
C TRP A 465 59.22 -5.99 15.15
N HIS A 466 59.57 -5.36 14.03
CA HIS A 466 59.44 -3.92 13.87
C HIS A 466 58.03 -3.40 14.17
N ARG A 467 57.00 -4.04 13.59
CA ARG A 467 55.61 -3.59 13.75
C ARG A 467 55.11 -3.78 15.18
N CYS A 468 55.39 -4.91 15.82
CA CYS A 468 54.95 -5.11 17.20
C CYS A 468 55.60 -4.12 18.19
N SER A 469 56.86 -3.74 17.94
CA SER A 469 57.58 -2.78 18.79
C SER A 469 57.05 -1.37 18.60
N TYR A 470 56.84 -0.94 17.36
CA TYR A 470 56.37 0.41 17.04
C TYR A 470 54.92 0.64 17.50
N PHE A 471 54.05 -0.37 17.33
CA PHE A 471 52.62 -0.26 17.67
C PHE A 471 52.26 -0.78 19.07
N GLY A 472 53.18 -1.45 19.76
CA GLY A 472 53.01 -1.80 21.18
C GLY A 472 52.32 -3.13 21.47
N HIS A 473 52.37 -4.08 20.54
CA HIS A 473 51.68 -5.36 20.65
C HIS A 473 52.54 -6.44 21.30
N VAL A 474 52.55 -6.47 22.64
CA VAL A 474 53.33 -7.47 23.43
C VAL A 474 52.93 -8.91 23.14
N ASN A 475 51.66 -9.17 22.80
CA ASN A 475 51.19 -10.49 22.40
C ASN A 475 51.86 -10.97 21.09
N VAL A 476 52.12 -10.06 20.16
CA VAL A 476 52.87 -10.35 18.92
C VAL A 476 54.36 -10.56 19.21
N ALA A 477 54.94 -9.75 20.11
CA ALA A 477 56.33 -9.96 20.55
C ALA A 477 56.53 -11.33 21.24
N ARG A 478 55.58 -11.73 22.09
CA ARG A 478 55.55 -13.07 22.72
C ARG A 478 55.42 -14.18 21.69
N TYR A 479 54.57 -14.00 20.68
CA TYR A 479 54.44 -14.94 19.57
C TYR A 479 55.78 -15.09 18.82
N ALA A 480 56.40 -13.97 18.45
CA ALA A 480 57.66 -13.95 17.71
C ALA A 480 58.80 -14.62 18.48
N HIS A 481 58.90 -14.37 19.79
CA HIS A 481 59.86 -15.05 20.65
C HIS A 481 59.60 -16.55 20.78
N ALA A 482 58.34 -16.95 21.03
CA ALA A 482 57.99 -18.36 21.23
C ALA A 482 58.19 -19.23 19.97
N HIS A 483 58.19 -18.62 18.78
CA HIS A 483 58.45 -19.29 17.50
C HIS A 483 59.85 -19.00 16.97
N GLU A 484 60.72 -18.40 17.78
CA GLU A 484 62.12 -18.10 17.44
C GLU A 484 62.26 -17.35 16.11
N LEU A 485 61.35 -16.39 15.85
CA LEU A 485 61.38 -15.60 14.63
C LEU A 485 62.63 -14.72 14.60
N ASP A 486 63.38 -14.79 13.50
CA ASP A 486 64.53 -13.92 13.25
C ASP A 486 64.11 -12.45 13.03
N GLY A 487 65.07 -11.53 13.20
CA GLY A 487 64.91 -10.14 12.77
C GLY A 487 64.71 -9.11 13.89
N HIS A 488 64.77 -9.49 15.17
CA HIS A 488 64.79 -8.51 16.26
C HIS A 488 66.06 -7.63 16.18
N LEU A 489 65.90 -6.30 16.20
CA LEU A 489 67.00 -5.34 16.17
C LEU A 489 67.05 -4.51 17.46
N PRO A 490 68.25 -4.14 17.95
CA PRO A 490 68.39 -3.31 19.16
C PRO A 490 67.60 -1.99 19.13
N ARG A 491 67.40 -1.39 17.95
CA ARG A 491 66.61 -0.16 17.79
C ARG A 491 65.14 -0.32 18.18
N TYR A 492 64.59 -1.53 18.15
CA TYR A 492 63.20 -1.79 18.48
C TYR A 492 62.89 -1.57 19.95
N VAL A 493 63.87 -1.75 20.84
CA VAL A 493 63.75 -1.35 22.25
C VAL A 493 63.52 0.15 22.34
N TYR A 494 64.29 0.93 21.57
CA TYR A 494 64.15 2.38 21.53
C TYR A 494 62.80 2.82 20.95
N ASP A 495 62.38 2.23 19.81
CA ASP A 495 61.09 2.55 19.18
C ASP A 495 59.91 2.22 20.12
N ALA A 496 59.94 1.06 20.78
CA ALA A 496 58.93 0.67 21.76
C ALA A 496 58.94 1.59 22.99
N THR A 497 60.12 2.00 23.45
CA THR A 497 60.25 2.92 24.59
C THR A 497 59.72 4.31 24.23
N LEU A 498 60.05 4.83 23.05
CA LEU A 498 59.61 6.13 22.56
C LEU A 498 58.10 6.18 22.34
N GLY A 499 57.52 5.12 21.76
CA GLY A 499 56.07 4.93 21.67
C GLY A 499 55.39 4.71 23.03
N GLY A 500 56.19 4.57 24.09
CA GLY A 500 55.74 4.40 25.45
C GLY A 500 55.32 2.99 25.79
N HIS A 501 55.49 1.97 24.96
CA HIS A 501 54.90 0.64 25.10
C HIS A 501 55.51 -0.20 26.25
N VAL A 502 55.17 0.12 27.51
CA VAL A 502 55.75 -0.46 28.74
C VAL A 502 55.75 -1.98 28.72
N ALA A 503 54.64 -2.62 28.32
CA ALA A 503 54.55 -4.09 28.30
C ALA A 503 55.52 -4.74 27.31
N VAL A 504 55.79 -4.10 26.17
CA VAL A 504 56.77 -4.59 25.18
C VAL A 504 58.19 -4.41 25.71
N VAL A 505 58.48 -3.26 26.33
CA VAL A 505 59.82 -2.98 26.90
C VAL A 505 60.12 -3.88 28.11
N GLN A 506 59.13 -4.13 28.97
CA GLN A 506 59.20 -5.13 30.04
C GLN A 506 59.52 -6.51 29.48
N PHE A 507 58.79 -6.93 28.45
CA PHE A 507 59.03 -8.19 27.78
C PHE A 507 60.46 -8.31 27.22
N TYR A 508 60.98 -7.25 26.59
CA TYR A 508 62.37 -7.23 26.10
C TYR A 508 63.39 -7.32 27.21
N HIS A 509 63.17 -6.64 28.33
CA HIS A 509 64.04 -6.73 29.50
C HIS A 509 64.05 -8.13 30.10
N GLU A 510 62.88 -8.71 30.35
CA GLU A 510 62.70 -10.04 30.97
C GLU A 510 63.37 -11.16 30.17
N HIS A 511 63.39 -11.05 28.84
CA HIS A 511 63.96 -12.06 27.95
C HIS A 511 65.36 -11.70 27.46
N GLY A 512 65.98 -10.63 28.01
CA GLY A 512 67.37 -10.27 27.73
C GLY A 512 67.65 -9.76 26.32
N TYR A 513 66.67 -9.14 25.65
CA TYR A 513 66.87 -8.58 24.32
C TYR A 513 67.83 -7.36 24.37
N PRO A 514 68.77 -7.24 23.43
CA PRO A 514 69.70 -6.12 23.37
C PRO A 514 68.99 -4.84 22.90
N GLY A 515 69.51 -3.67 23.26
CA GLY A 515 69.01 -2.36 22.79
C GLY A 515 68.80 -1.31 23.87
N PHE A 516 68.82 -1.71 25.14
CA PHE A 516 68.87 -0.79 26.26
C PHE A 516 70.21 -0.04 26.25
N THR A 517 70.16 1.27 26.04
CA THR A 517 71.30 2.19 26.05
C THR A 517 70.97 3.42 26.90
N GLU A 518 71.94 4.32 27.11
CA GLU A 518 71.71 5.63 27.75
C GLU A 518 70.60 6.44 27.04
N LYS A 519 70.36 6.22 25.73
CA LYS A 519 69.27 6.87 25.00
C LYS A 519 67.88 6.36 25.38
N THR A 520 67.78 5.27 26.14
CA THR A 520 66.50 4.68 26.55
C THR A 520 65.76 5.59 27.53
N ILE A 521 66.47 6.24 28.47
CA ILE A 521 65.84 7.17 29.40
C ILE A 521 65.28 8.40 28.67
N TRP A 522 66.01 8.87 27.65
CA TRP A 522 65.54 9.94 26.78
C TRP A 522 64.23 9.55 26.09
N ALA A 523 64.16 8.35 25.49
CA ALA A 523 62.96 7.85 24.83
C ALA A 523 61.81 7.67 25.84
N ALA A 524 62.11 7.20 27.05
CA ALA A 524 61.12 7.00 28.10
C ALA A 524 60.47 8.32 28.52
N VAL A 525 61.26 9.39 28.66
CA VAL A 525 60.72 10.73 28.95
C VAL A 525 59.91 11.24 27.75
N HIS A 526 60.41 11.10 26.52
CA HIS A 526 59.68 11.54 25.32
C HIS A 526 58.34 10.83 25.13
N SER A 527 58.19 9.62 25.66
CA SER A 527 56.92 8.90 25.65
C SER A 527 55.80 9.57 26.45
N GLY A 528 56.13 10.49 27.36
CA GLY A 528 55.15 11.15 28.23
C GLY A 528 54.60 10.28 29.36
N ARG A 529 55.10 9.04 29.52
CA ARG A 529 54.54 8.07 30.48
C ARG A 529 55.45 7.91 31.70
N VAL A 530 54.98 8.37 32.86
CA VAL A 530 55.66 8.20 34.15
C VAL A 530 55.98 6.73 34.43
N ASP A 531 55.10 5.80 34.08
CA ASP A 531 55.30 4.36 34.28
C ASP A 531 56.49 3.81 33.48
N MET A 532 56.72 4.33 32.26
CA MET A 532 57.87 3.95 31.44
C MET A 532 59.17 4.47 32.05
N VAL A 533 59.19 5.74 32.46
CA VAL A 533 60.35 6.34 33.15
C VAL A 533 60.64 5.59 34.46
N THR A 534 59.60 5.21 35.19
CA THR A 534 59.71 4.38 36.40
C THR A 534 60.38 3.05 36.09
N PHE A 535 59.87 2.34 35.08
CA PHE A 535 60.40 1.04 34.70
C PHE A 535 61.88 1.11 34.32
N VAL A 536 62.26 2.07 33.46
CA VAL A 536 63.64 2.23 33.01
C VAL A 536 64.57 2.58 34.16
N LEU A 537 64.22 3.54 35.03
CA LEU A 537 65.07 3.93 36.18
C LEU A 537 65.17 2.85 37.27
N THR A 538 64.23 1.90 37.32
CA THR A 538 64.23 0.85 38.35
C THR A 538 64.95 -0.41 37.92
N HIS A 539 65.00 -0.70 36.62
CA HIS A 539 65.52 -1.97 36.09
C HIS A 539 66.78 -1.83 35.23
N ARG A 540 67.17 -0.60 34.84
CA ARG A 540 68.32 -0.34 33.98
C ARG A 540 69.34 0.57 34.65
N ASP A 541 70.57 0.09 34.76
CA ASP A 541 71.69 0.85 35.31
C ASP A 541 72.20 1.94 34.35
N GLU A 542 71.93 1.81 33.05
CA GLU A 542 72.32 2.80 32.04
C GLU A 542 71.46 4.08 32.09
N ALA A 543 70.41 4.14 32.92
CA ALA A 543 69.50 5.25 33.02
C ALA A 543 69.74 6.09 34.28
N SER A 544 69.97 7.39 34.13
CA SER A 544 70.19 8.29 35.26
C SER A 544 68.98 9.19 35.56
N VAL A 545 68.69 9.41 36.85
CA VAL A 545 67.67 10.38 37.30
C VAL A 545 68.01 11.79 36.81
N ARG A 546 69.30 12.12 36.71
CA ARG A 546 69.78 13.41 36.21
C ARG A 546 69.36 13.65 34.76
N GLU A 547 69.63 12.70 33.86
CA GLU A 547 69.25 12.82 32.46
C GLU A 547 67.73 12.86 32.31
N ALA A 548 67.01 12.00 33.02
CA ALA A 548 65.54 12.01 33.02
C ALA A 548 64.98 13.39 33.37
N LEU A 549 65.55 14.04 34.39
CA LEU A 549 65.11 15.34 34.88
C LEU A 549 65.40 16.46 33.87
N LEU A 550 66.61 16.48 33.29
CA LEU A 550 66.96 17.47 32.27
C LEU A 550 66.13 17.28 31.00
N THR A 551 65.89 16.04 30.56
CA THR A 551 65.04 15.76 29.40
C THR A 551 63.58 16.13 29.65
N ALA A 552 63.06 15.92 30.88
CA ALA A 552 61.70 16.32 31.23
C ALA A 552 61.52 17.84 31.15
N VAL A 553 62.55 18.58 31.55
CA VAL A 553 62.60 20.03 31.39
C VAL A 553 62.67 20.43 29.92
N GLU A 554 63.57 19.83 29.13
CA GLU A 554 63.72 20.14 27.69
C GLU A 554 62.43 19.91 26.90
N THR A 555 61.63 18.92 27.31
CA THR A 555 60.34 18.57 26.68
C THR A 555 59.13 19.24 27.32
N ASP A 556 59.35 20.13 28.32
CA ASP A 556 58.34 20.81 29.14
C ASP A 556 57.27 19.87 29.75
N GLN A 557 57.68 18.65 30.10
CA GLN A 557 56.80 17.63 30.68
C GLN A 557 56.73 17.72 32.20
N VAL A 558 55.86 18.59 32.71
CA VAL A 558 55.68 18.85 34.15
C VAL A 558 55.33 17.62 34.97
N ASP A 559 54.50 16.71 34.47
CA ASP A 559 54.03 15.57 35.28
C ASP A 559 55.18 14.59 35.56
N ILE A 560 56.04 14.35 34.57
CA ILE A 560 57.26 13.56 34.75
C ILE A 560 58.23 14.30 35.66
N LEU A 561 58.39 15.61 35.50
CA LEU A 561 59.25 16.42 36.37
C LEU A 561 58.76 16.37 37.84
N LYS A 562 57.46 16.56 38.08
CA LYS A 562 56.80 16.43 39.40
C LYS A 562 57.13 15.09 40.04
N TRP A 563 57.00 14.02 39.27
CA TRP A 563 57.29 12.68 39.75
C TRP A 563 58.79 12.46 40.02
N LEU A 564 59.68 12.95 39.15
CA LEU A 564 61.13 12.84 39.31
C LEU A 564 61.66 13.63 40.51
N CYS A 565 61.07 14.80 40.82
CA CYS A 565 61.45 15.61 41.98
C CYS A 565 61.26 14.87 43.31
N ASN A 566 60.38 13.87 43.38
CA ASN A 566 60.17 13.05 44.57
C ASN A 566 61.17 11.87 44.68
N ARG A 567 62.10 11.71 43.73
CA ARG A 567 63.07 10.61 43.72
C ARG A 567 64.35 10.96 44.49
N PRO A 568 65.00 9.98 45.15
CA PRO A 568 66.27 10.20 45.83
C PRO A 568 67.32 10.79 44.89
N GLY A 569 67.93 11.91 45.29
CA GLY A 569 68.97 12.59 44.51
C GLY A 569 68.47 13.72 43.60
N ALA A 570 67.16 13.91 43.44
CA ALA A 570 66.60 14.99 42.64
C ALA A 570 66.88 16.39 43.22
N ASP A 571 66.89 16.54 44.56
CA ASP A 571 67.12 17.82 45.26
C ASP A 571 68.38 18.56 44.81
N ARG A 572 69.46 17.81 44.57
CA ARG A 572 70.75 18.37 44.15
C ARG A 572 70.70 18.97 42.75
N MET A 573 69.73 18.56 41.94
CA MET A 573 69.60 18.91 40.52
C MET A 573 68.53 19.97 40.26
N LEU A 574 67.71 20.34 41.26
CA LEU A 574 66.60 21.29 41.10
C LEU A 574 67.06 22.67 40.60
N ASP A 575 68.22 23.17 41.06
CA ASP A 575 68.77 24.44 40.56
C ASP A 575 69.20 24.33 39.09
N THR A 576 69.87 23.24 38.71
CA THR A 576 70.28 23.00 37.31
C THR A 576 69.06 22.83 36.41
N ALA A 577 68.03 22.15 36.89
CA ALA A 577 66.75 22.00 36.22
C ALA A 577 66.08 23.36 35.95
N LEU A 578 66.06 24.24 36.95
CA LEU A 578 65.50 25.59 36.81
C LEU A 578 66.29 26.44 35.81
N GLN A 579 67.63 26.34 35.83
CA GLN A 579 68.48 27.01 34.83
C GLN A 579 68.14 26.53 33.41
N GLN A 580 68.07 25.21 33.21
CA GLN A 580 67.75 24.62 31.92
C GLN A 580 66.33 24.98 31.47
N ALA A 581 65.36 24.99 32.39
CA ALA A 581 63.96 25.35 32.09
C ALA A 581 63.86 26.79 31.58
N CYS A 582 64.58 27.72 32.21
CA CYS A 582 64.64 29.11 31.76
C CYS A 582 65.32 29.28 30.40
N LEU A 583 66.35 28.47 30.09
CA LEU A 583 67.03 28.49 28.79
C LEU A 583 66.15 27.94 27.66
N MET A 584 65.47 26.82 27.92
CA MET A 584 64.59 26.13 26.97
C MET A 584 63.19 26.75 26.86
N ARG A 585 62.87 27.72 27.74
CA ARG A 585 61.55 28.34 27.89
C ARG A 585 60.46 27.31 28.18
N SER A 586 60.76 26.35 29.06
CA SER A 586 59.83 25.31 29.52
C SER A 586 58.85 25.91 30.53
N HIS A 587 57.80 26.55 30.00
CA HIS A 587 56.87 27.38 30.75
C HIS A 587 56.22 26.63 31.91
N ALA A 588 55.77 25.41 31.65
CA ALA A 588 55.07 24.60 32.64
C ALA A 588 56.06 24.15 33.74
N CYS A 589 57.26 23.70 33.35
CA CYS A 589 58.31 23.30 34.29
C CYS A 589 58.79 24.48 35.15
N ILE A 590 58.92 25.68 34.58
CA ILE A 590 59.28 26.89 35.34
C ILE A 590 58.21 27.19 36.39
N ALA A 591 56.93 27.20 36.02
CA ALA A 591 55.82 27.44 36.95
C ALA A 591 55.83 26.43 38.10
N TYR A 592 56.02 25.14 37.80
CA TYR A 592 56.12 24.12 38.83
C TYR A 592 57.32 24.33 39.77
N LEU A 593 58.53 24.54 39.22
CA LEU A 593 59.76 24.68 40.01
C LEU A 593 59.76 25.96 40.86
N VAL A 594 59.19 27.06 40.37
CA VAL A 594 59.19 28.36 41.05
C VAL A 594 57.99 28.52 41.99
N ASP A 595 56.79 28.22 41.52
CA ASP A 595 55.55 28.57 42.24
C ASP A 595 55.11 27.46 43.19
N GLU A 596 55.16 26.20 42.74
CA GLU A 596 54.75 25.05 43.55
C GLU A 596 55.89 24.53 44.44
N LEU A 597 57.05 24.18 43.84
CA LEU A 597 58.17 23.56 44.56
C LEU A 597 59.06 24.58 45.29
N ARG A 598 59.00 25.86 44.89
CA ARG A 598 59.76 26.98 45.49
C ARG A 598 61.27 26.70 45.60
N VAL A 599 61.85 26.23 44.49
CA VAL A 599 63.29 25.91 44.43
C VAL A 599 64.14 27.12 44.81
N THR A 600 65.12 26.92 45.69
CA THR A 600 66.10 27.94 46.05
C THR A 600 67.04 28.21 44.88
N ALA A 601 66.71 29.21 44.06
CA ALA A 601 67.44 29.57 42.85
C ALA A 601 68.82 30.18 43.16
N SER A 602 69.85 29.67 42.50
CA SER A 602 71.18 30.28 42.47
C SER A 602 71.14 31.66 41.80
N ARG A 603 72.23 32.44 41.95
CA ARG A 603 72.37 33.73 41.27
C ARG A 603 72.23 33.60 39.75
N THR A 604 72.69 32.50 39.18
CA THR A 604 72.59 32.19 37.75
C THR A 604 71.14 31.91 37.35
N ALA A 605 70.45 31.03 38.06
CA ALA A 605 69.03 30.73 37.83
C ALA A 605 68.16 31.98 37.95
N THR A 606 68.39 32.83 38.95
CA THR A 606 67.65 34.09 39.14
C THR A 606 67.83 35.05 37.95
N ARG A 607 69.03 35.15 37.36
CA ARG A 607 69.29 35.98 36.18
C ARG A 607 68.59 35.44 34.93
N LEU A 608 68.62 34.12 34.73
CA LEU A 608 67.95 33.47 33.62
C LEU A 608 66.43 33.64 33.71
N TYR A 609 65.85 33.44 34.90
CA TYR A 609 64.42 33.64 35.14
C TYR A 609 63.97 35.09 34.87
N LYS A 610 64.73 36.09 35.32
CA LYS A 610 64.45 37.51 34.99
C LYS A 610 64.50 37.79 33.48
N ARG A 611 65.47 37.20 32.76
CA ARG A 611 65.55 37.32 31.30
C ARG A 611 64.37 36.66 30.60
N TYR A 612 63.93 35.51 31.09
CA TYR A 612 62.74 34.82 30.63
C TYR A 612 61.49 35.69 30.77
N LEU A 613 61.26 36.33 31.93
CA LEU A 613 60.11 37.23 32.15
C LEU A 613 60.12 38.49 31.26
N GLN A 614 61.30 38.95 30.83
CA GLN A 614 61.46 40.19 30.05
C GLN A 614 61.25 40.03 28.55
N ARG A 615 61.13 38.80 28.04
CA ARG A 615 60.93 38.52 26.62
C ARG A 615 59.52 37.93 26.43
N PRO A 616 58.56 38.69 25.84
CA PRO A 616 57.27 38.12 25.45
C PRO A 616 57.48 36.95 24.49
N THR A 617 56.53 36.01 24.48
CA THR A 617 56.53 34.74 23.73
C THR A 617 57.06 34.86 22.31
#